data_AF-A0A8X6LA58-F1
#
_entry.id   AF-A0A8X6LA58-F1
#
_cell.length_a   1.000
_cell.length_b   1.000
_cell.length_c   1.000
_cell.angle_alpha   90.00
_cell.angle_beta   90.00
_cell.angle_gamma   90.00
#
_symmetry.space_group_name_H-M   'P 1'
#
loop_
_entity.id
_entity.type
_entity.pdbx_description
1 polymer ?
#
loop_
_entity_poly.entity_id
_entity_poly.type
_entity_poly.pdbx_seq_one_letter_code
_entity_poly.pdbx_strand_id
1 'polypeptide(L)'
;MEFFDNPDVPSLRQIAMTNLAITVCRDPKILDFVKSNGCSSFIFPSKVIHKYLKVKNPAKETWKWKDLEQKRYLLSQRSVREKKTNEIEWEIRKNILPFARWEKLVIERASSLPNPLQHELLDMARIVSIEMDKWIQHHSPIWPNFSEIARNFQYEFQWNSFGKIDPERTTMKLITNEKIDIIGRYILASIYGLTYKIPNQEKVPYEIVRMYRRRELPLFMSSALIEMNRFRQKDVFSTKGYEQKLLFLKNVLENECLKYEDFVFYVSSLQDHEREALFQCCAFKILRLYFLEWPLQCKFLNVAEQLLPYFTEFDFRDTLKFIIYGRIMLGWTDFNYIHLLKGFWSLSSSDLKESTKTHSIYKLLMRIINFPVGKNFPSEILFQKFHKYGLEFTYSGIEYCLYRDEVNKRNSFLCEFLESTSKPEFVTTTSILSRIL
;
A
#
# COMPACT_ATOMS: atom_id res chain seq x y z
N MET A 1 -32.58 35.21 14.79
CA MET A 1 -32.85 33.94 14.09
C MET A 1 -32.28 32.83 14.96
N GLU A 2 -33.15 32.23 15.76
CA GLU A 2 -32.89 31.11 16.65
C GLU A 2 -32.87 29.80 15.84
N PHE A 3 -31.98 28.86 16.20
CA PHE A 3 -32.20 27.43 16.02
C PHE A 3 -31.53 26.63 17.15
N PHE A 4 -32.39 26.08 17.99
CA PHE A 4 -32.33 25.03 19.02
C PHE A 4 -31.00 24.33 19.39
N ASP A 5 -30.63 24.47 20.67
CA ASP A 5 -30.06 23.39 21.49
C ASP A 5 -31.19 22.42 21.91
N ASN A 6 -31.01 21.13 21.69
CA ASN A 6 -31.92 20.07 22.13
C ASN A 6 -31.47 19.55 23.52
N PRO A 7 -32.24 19.77 24.60
CA PRO A 7 -31.85 19.40 25.96
C PRO A 7 -31.99 17.90 26.32
N ASP A 8 -32.45 17.06 25.39
CA ASP A 8 -32.84 15.67 25.71
C ASP A 8 -31.78 14.59 25.41
N VAL A 9 -30.50 14.93 25.30
CA VAL A 9 -29.43 13.92 25.18
C VAL A 9 -28.72 13.75 26.53
N PRO A 10 -28.90 12.62 27.23
CA PRO A 10 -28.24 12.39 28.51
C PRO A 10 -26.73 12.35 28.30
N SER A 11 -25.99 13.04 29.16
CA SER A 11 -24.53 12.96 29.17
C SER A 11 -24.08 11.50 29.33
N LEU A 12 -22.91 11.15 28.79
CA LEU A 12 -22.30 9.82 28.97
C LEU A 12 -22.21 9.39 30.45
N ARG A 13 -22.13 10.36 31.36
CA ARG A 13 -22.16 10.16 32.82
C ARG A 13 -23.55 9.71 33.32
N GLN A 14 -24.63 10.28 32.79
CA GLN A 14 -26.00 9.85 33.09
C GLN A 14 -26.28 8.45 32.55
N ILE A 15 -25.85 8.13 31.32
CA ILE A 15 -26.02 6.78 30.75
C ILE A 15 -25.27 5.73 31.59
N ALA A 16 -24.05 6.05 32.04
CA ALA A 16 -23.27 5.16 32.90
C ALA A 16 -23.92 4.94 34.28
N MET A 17 -24.50 5.98 34.88
CA MET A 17 -25.22 5.89 36.15
C MET A 17 -26.53 5.11 36.03
N THR A 18 -27.26 5.27 34.93
CA THR A 18 -28.50 4.51 34.65
C THR A 18 -28.21 3.03 34.47
N ASN A 19 -27.16 2.66 33.75
CA ASN A 19 -26.77 1.26 33.58
C ASN A 19 -26.25 0.62 34.89
N LEU A 20 -25.58 1.39 35.74
CA LEU A 20 -25.18 0.93 37.08
C LEU A 20 -26.40 0.69 37.97
N ALA A 21 -27.38 1.60 37.95
CA ALA A 21 -28.64 1.43 38.68
C ALA A 21 -29.44 0.21 38.19
N ILE A 22 -29.53 -0.01 36.87
CA ILE A 22 -30.20 -1.19 36.29
C ILE A 22 -29.52 -2.50 36.71
N THR A 23 -28.18 -2.51 36.79
CA THR A 23 -27.42 -3.70 37.18
C THR A 23 -27.58 -4.01 38.67
N VAL A 24 -27.60 -2.98 39.52
CA VAL A 24 -27.80 -3.11 40.98
C VAL A 24 -29.24 -3.53 41.32
N CYS A 25 -30.23 -3.10 40.53
CA CYS A 25 -31.65 -3.47 40.72
C CYS A 25 -32.00 -4.91 40.28
N ARG A 26 -31.06 -5.70 39.75
CA ARG A 26 -31.29 -7.13 39.45
C ARG A 26 -30.91 -8.08 40.58
N ASP A 27 -30.32 -7.58 41.67
CA ASP A 27 -30.07 -8.37 42.87
C ASP A 27 -31.34 -8.40 43.75
N PRO A 28 -31.97 -9.57 43.96
CA PRO A 28 -33.20 -9.69 44.75
C PRO A 28 -33.05 -9.14 46.19
N LYS A 29 -31.85 -9.24 46.78
CA LYS A 29 -31.60 -8.79 48.16
C LYS A 29 -31.61 -7.28 48.30
N ILE A 30 -31.15 -6.58 47.26
CA ILE A 30 -31.17 -5.12 47.21
C ILE A 30 -32.61 -4.64 46.99
N LEU A 31 -33.36 -5.34 46.15
CA LEU A 31 -34.77 -5.05 45.89
C LEU A 31 -35.63 -5.18 47.16
N ASP A 32 -35.43 -6.24 47.96
CA ASP A 32 -36.15 -6.47 49.22
C ASP A 32 -35.78 -5.45 50.31
N PHE A 33 -34.51 -5.02 50.33
CA PHE A 33 -34.06 -3.95 51.22
C PHE A 33 -34.69 -2.59 50.88
N VAL A 34 -34.82 -2.26 49.60
CA VAL A 34 -35.45 -1.01 49.15
C VAL A 34 -36.95 -1.01 49.44
N LYS A 35 -37.63 -2.14 49.21
CA LYS A 35 -39.06 -2.31 49.51
C LYS A 35 -39.39 -2.20 51.00
N SER A 36 -38.54 -2.75 51.88
CA SER A 36 -38.76 -2.73 53.33
C SER A 36 -38.50 -1.37 53.98
N ASN A 37 -37.79 -0.45 53.31
CA ASN A 37 -37.42 0.85 53.87
C ASN A 37 -38.16 2.05 53.25
N GLY A 38 -39.21 1.82 52.46
CA GLY A 38 -40.16 2.87 52.04
C GLY A 38 -39.56 4.08 51.30
N CYS A 39 -38.45 3.90 50.56
CA CYS A 39 -37.78 5.01 49.87
C CYS A 39 -38.45 5.33 48.53
N SER A 40 -39.14 6.47 48.46
CA SER A 40 -39.77 6.98 47.23
C SER A 40 -38.86 7.85 46.35
N SER A 41 -37.58 8.02 46.69
CA SER A 41 -36.61 8.74 45.84
C SER A 41 -35.24 8.05 45.79
N PHE A 42 -34.76 7.80 44.57
CA PHE A 42 -33.49 7.12 44.30
C PHE A 42 -32.31 8.10 44.35
N ILE A 43 -31.74 8.30 45.54
CA ILE A 43 -30.39 8.85 45.67
C ILE A 43 -29.59 7.91 46.58
N PHE A 44 -28.69 7.12 46.00
CA PHE A 44 -27.77 6.28 46.78
C PHE A 44 -26.55 7.10 47.22
N PRO A 45 -26.28 7.28 48.52
CA PRO A 45 -25.01 7.81 48.97
C PRO A 45 -23.91 6.76 48.75
N SER A 46 -22.76 7.16 48.19
CA SER A 46 -21.63 6.25 47.88
C SER A 46 -21.14 5.42 49.08
N LYS A 47 -21.40 5.92 50.30
CA LYS A 47 -21.08 5.24 51.58
C LYS A 47 -21.86 3.93 51.78
N VAL A 48 -23.03 3.75 51.17
CA VAL A 48 -23.86 2.54 51.31
C VAL A 48 -23.32 1.40 50.44
N ILE A 49 -22.86 1.71 49.23
CA ILE A 49 -22.29 0.73 48.28
C ILE A 49 -20.96 0.17 48.81
N HIS A 50 -20.13 1.01 49.45
CA HIS A 50 -18.87 0.57 50.06
C HIS A 50 -19.04 -0.33 51.30
N LYS A 51 -20.17 -0.23 52.03
CA LYS A 51 -20.42 -1.10 53.19
C LYS A 51 -20.87 -2.50 52.79
N TYR A 52 -21.56 -2.63 51.65
CA TYR A 52 -22.11 -3.90 51.16
C TYR A 52 -21.08 -4.74 50.38
N LEU A 53 -20.11 -4.11 49.71
CA LEU A 53 -19.10 -4.80 48.88
C LEU A 53 -17.85 -5.25 49.64
N LYS A 54 -17.93 -5.54 50.96
CA LYS A 54 -16.87 -6.27 51.67
C LYS A 54 -16.83 -7.74 51.21
N VAL A 55 -16.39 -7.97 49.98
CA VAL A 55 -16.09 -9.29 49.43
C VAL A 55 -14.62 -9.60 49.68
N LYS A 56 -14.39 -10.81 50.20
CA LYS A 56 -13.07 -11.36 50.49
C LYS A 56 -12.27 -11.52 49.19
N ASN A 57 -11.09 -10.90 49.16
CA ASN A 57 -9.97 -11.12 48.23
C ASN A 57 -9.84 -10.18 46.99
N PRO A 58 -9.33 -8.94 47.18
CA PRO A 58 -9.15 -7.94 46.11
C PRO A 58 -8.11 -8.29 45.03
N ALA A 59 -7.28 -9.32 45.23
CA ALA A 59 -6.20 -9.67 44.30
C ALA A 59 -6.69 -10.43 43.04
N LYS A 60 -7.82 -11.14 43.11
CA LYS A 60 -8.37 -11.90 41.97
C LYS A 60 -9.19 -11.06 40.99
N GLU A 61 -9.80 -9.96 41.46
CA GLU A 61 -10.58 -9.09 40.59
C GLU A 61 -9.73 -8.04 39.88
N THR A 62 -8.65 -7.56 40.51
CA THR A 62 -7.71 -6.61 39.89
C THR A 62 -7.08 -7.13 38.60
N TRP A 63 -6.84 -8.44 38.49
CA TRP A 63 -6.41 -9.08 37.24
C TRP A 63 -7.48 -9.03 36.14
N LYS A 64 -8.74 -9.32 36.46
CA LYS A 64 -9.85 -9.26 35.50
C LYS A 64 -10.12 -7.83 35.00
N TRP A 65 -9.91 -6.83 35.86
CA TRP A 65 -10.05 -5.42 35.48
C TRP A 65 -8.96 -4.97 34.49
N LYS A 66 -7.70 -5.38 34.69
CA LYS A 66 -6.61 -5.09 33.75
C LYS A 66 -6.84 -5.71 32.37
N ASP A 67 -7.32 -6.94 32.30
CA ASP A 67 -7.66 -7.60 31.03
C ASP A 67 -8.82 -6.90 30.29
N LEU A 68 -9.84 -6.46 31.02
CA LEU A 68 -10.98 -5.72 30.45
C LEU A 68 -10.56 -4.33 29.95
N GLU A 69 -9.66 -3.66 30.66
CA GLU A 69 -9.13 -2.35 30.28
C GLU A 69 -8.23 -2.44 29.05
N GLN A 70 -7.36 -3.46 28.99
CA GLN A 70 -6.55 -3.76 27.81
C GLN A 70 -7.43 -4.13 26.60
N LYS A 71 -8.48 -4.92 26.80
CA LYS A 71 -9.43 -5.26 25.73
C LYS A 71 -10.21 -4.03 25.23
N ARG A 72 -10.62 -3.13 26.12
CA ARG A 72 -11.25 -1.84 25.76
C ARG A 72 -10.29 -0.94 24.98
N TYR A 73 -9.02 -0.87 25.39
CA TYR A 73 -7.99 -0.12 24.66
C TYR A 73 -7.76 -0.69 23.25
N LEU A 74 -7.67 -2.02 23.10
CA LEU A 74 -7.51 -2.64 21.78
C LEU A 74 -8.73 -2.42 20.88
N LEU A 75 -9.96 -2.46 21.43
CA LEU A 75 -11.19 -2.18 20.69
C LEU A 75 -11.30 -0.70 20.27
N SER A 76 -10.86 0.24 21.11
CA SER A 76 -10.84 1.66 20.74
C SER A 76 -9.80 1.96 19.67
N GLN A 77 -8.62 1.33 19.73
CA GLN A 77 -7.60 1.42 18.67
C GLN A 77 -8.09 0.84 17.34
N ARG A 78 -8.84 -0.28 17.38
CA ARG A 78 -9.45 -0.87 16.19
C ARG A 78 -10.48 0.06 15.55
N SER A 79 -11.36 0.67 16.34
CA SER A 79 -12.35 1.64 15.86
C SER A 79 -11.71 2.90 15.26
N VAL A 80 -10.62 3.40 15.85
CA VAL A 80 -9.84 4.52 15.29
C VAL A 80 -9.18 4.14 13.97
N ARG A 81 -8.64 2.92 13.85
CA ARG A 81 -8.05 2.41 12.60
C ARG A 81 -9.11 2.23 11.52
N GLU A 82 -10.23 1.60 11.81
CA GLU A 82 -11.34 1.40 10.87
C GLU A 82 -11.92 2.74 10.38
N LYS A 83 -12.07 3.72 11.28
CA LYS A 83 -12.50 5.08 10.89
C LYS A 83 -11.50 5.76 9.97
N LYS A 84 -10.20 5.64 10.25
CA LYS A 84 -9.12 6.19 9.42
C LYS A 84 -9.03 5.50 8.06
N THR A 85 -9.24 4.19 7.99
CA THR A 85 -9.32 3.43 6.74
C THR A 85 -10.50 3.88 5.90
N ASN A 86 -11.68 4.06 6.50
CA ASN A 86 -12.87 4.53 5.79
C ASN A 86 -12.74 5.99 5.31
N GLU A 87 -12.06 6.86 6.06
CA GLU A 87 -11.74 8.23 5.63
C GLU A 87 -10.75 8.24 4.45
N ILE A 88 -9.71 7.39 4.48
CA ILE A 88 -8.77 7.24 3.37
C ILE A 88 -9.48 6.68 2.12
N GLU A 89 -10.29 5.63 2.28
CA GLU A 89 -11.04 5.04 1.17
C GLU A 89 -12.07 6.03 0.58
N TRP A 90 -12.74 6.82 1.42
CA TRP A 90 -13.65 7.86 0.97
C TRP A 90 -12.92 8.98 0.22
N GLU A 91 -11.76 9.43 0.70
CA GLU A 91 -10.92 10.40 -0.01
C GLU A 91 -10.38 9.82 -1.32
N ILE A 92 -9.97 8.55 -1.37
CA ILE A 92 -9.57 7.87 -2.61
C ILE A 92 -10.74 7.85 -3.61
N ARG A 93 -11.94 7.42 -3.20
CA ARG A 93 -13.13 7.39 -4.06
C ARG A 93 -13.51 8.78 -4.58
N LYS A 94 -13.45 9.80 -3.73
CA LYS A 94 -13.67 11.21 -4.09
C LYS A 94 -12.62 11.74 -5.07
N ASN A 95 -11.40 11.21 -5.01
CA ASN A 95 -10.29 11.56 -5.89
C ASN A 95 -10.26 10.78 -7.22
N ILE A 96 -11.02 9.69 -7.37
CA ILE A 96 -11.23 8.95 -8.65
C ILE A 96 -12.25 9.66 -9.57
N LEU A 97 -13.18 10.45 -9.01
CA LEU A 97 -14.19 11.21 -9.75
C LEU A 97 -13.70 12.11 -10.92
N PRO A 98 -12.49 12.71 -10.90
CA PRO A 98 -12.01 13.55 -12.00
C PRO A 98 -11.74 12.77 -13.29
N PHE A 99 -11.30 11.52 -13.19
CA PHE A 99 -10.98 10.68 -14.35
C PHE A 99 -12.23 10.10 -14.99
N ALA A 100 -13.20 9.66 -14.18
CA ALA A 100 -14.52 9.29 -14.67
C ALA A 100 -15.20 10.49 -15.38
N ARG A 101 -14.96 11.72 -14.91
CA ARG A 101 -15.45 12.94 -15.58
C ARG A 101 -14.73 13.18 -16.91
N TRP A 102 -13.42 13.00 -16.96
CA TRP A 102 -12.66 13.16 -18.20
C TRP A 102 -12.99 12.08 -19.23
N GLU A 103 -13.06 10.81 -18.83
CA GLU A 103 -13.49 9.70 -19.69
C GLU A 103 -14.90 9.95 -20.22
N LYS A 104 -15.82 10.42 -19.37
CA LYS A 104 -17.16 10.84 -19.81
C LYS A 104 -17.12 11.96 -20.85
N LEU A 105 -16.29 12.99 -20.67
CA LEU A 105 -16.12 14.07 -21.65
C LEU A 105 -15.53 13.56 -22.97
N VAL A 106 -14.59 12.60 -22.91
CA VAL A 106 -14.04 11.96 -24.09
C VAL A 106 -15.12 11.14 -24.79
N ILE A 107 -15.92 10.35 -24.08
CA ILE A 107 -17.06 9.59 -24.63
C ILE A 107 -18.06 10.53 -25.31
N GLU A 108 -18.45 11.62 -24.64
CA GLU A 108 -19.40 12.60 -25.17
C GLU A 108 -18.87 13.22 -26.47
N ARG A 109 -17.59 13.60 -26.53
CA ARG A 109 -16.98 14.14 -27.76
C ARG A 109 -16.79 13.07 -28.84
N ALA A 110 -16.38 11.87 -28.44
CA ALA A 110 -16.18 10.74 -29.32
C ALA A 110 -17.47 10.30 -30.00
N SER A 111 -18.64 10.50 -29.38
CA SER A 111 -19.94 10.10 -29.95
C SER A 111 -20.24 10.67 -31.35
N SER A 112 -19.56 11.76 -31.73
CA SER A 112 -19.65 12.37 -33.05
C SER A 112 -18.73 11.76 -34.12
N LEU A 113 -17.77 10.91 -33.72
CA LEU A 113 -16.80 10.27 -34.61
C LEU A 113 -17.36 8.96 -35.19
N PRO A 114 -16.84 8.47 -36.33
CA PRO A 114 -17.12 7.11 -36.81
C PRO A 114 -16.75 6.03 -35.78
N ASN A 115 -17.54 4.96 -35.67
CA ASN A 115 -17.37 3.90 -34.67
C ASN A 115 -15.93 3.37 -34.49
N PRO A 116 -15.14 3.10 -35.55
CA PRO A 116 -13.75 2.65 -35.38
C PRO A 116 -12.88 3.66 -34.61
N LEU A 117 -13.04 4.95 -34.90
CA LEU A 117 -12.30 6.03 -34.24
C LEU A 117 -12.80 6.29 -32.81
N GLN A 118 -14.08 6.02 -32.54
CA GLN A 118 -14.60 6.09 -31.16
C GLN A 118 -13.86 5.09 -30.27
N HIS A 119 -13.78 3.83 -30.70
CA HIS A 119 -13.11 2.77 -29.94
C HIS A 119 -11.63 3.10 -29.71
N GLU A 120 -10.92 3.51 -30.77
CA GLU A 120 -9.50 3.85 -30.67
C GLU A 120 -9.25 5.04 -29.73
N LEU A 121 -10.07 6.10 -29.83
CA LEU A 121 -9.97 7.27 -28.95
C LEU A 121 -10.27 6.91 -27.50
N LEU A 122 -11.27 6.06 -27.24
CA LEU A 122 -11.60 5.60 -25.89
C LEU A 122 -10.48 4.75 -25.29
N ASP A 123 -9.86 3.88 -26.08
CA ASP A 123 -8.73 3.07 -25.64
C ASP A 123 -7.51 3.95 -25.30
N MET A 124 -7.18 4.94 -26.14
CA MET A 124 -6.12 5.91 -25.84
C MET A 124 -6.44 6.72 -24.58
N ALA A 125 -7.69 7.15 -24.45
CA ALA A 125 -8.11 7.94 -23.31
C ALA A 125 -7.92 7.16 -22.00
N ARG A 126 -8.37 5.92 -22.00
CA ARG A 126 -8.18 5.02 -20.86
C ARG A 126 -6.69 4.81 -20.51
N ILE A 127 -5.80 4.75 -21.50
CA ILE A 127 -4.35 4.67 -21.26
C ILE A 127 -3.85 5.91 -20.54
N VAL A 128 -4.17 7.10 -21.05
CA VAL A 128 -3.81 8.40 -20.46
C VAL A 128 -4.32 8.51 -19.02
N SER A 129 -5.59 8.17 -18.77
CA SER A 129 -6.19 8.20 -17.44
C SER A 129 -5.41 7.35 -16.44
N ILE A 130 -5.08 6.11 -16.82
CA ILE A 130 -4.39 5.19 -15.91
C ILE A 130 -2.96 5.64 -15.64
N GLU A 131 -2.25 6.20 -16.62
CA GLU A 131 -0.91 6.74 -16.37
C GLU A 131 -0.95 7.96 -15.43
N MET A 132 -1.96 8.82 -15.56
CA MET A 132 -2.18 9.92 -14.61
C MET A 132 -2.54 9.42 -13.22
N ASP A 133 -3.42 8.41 -13.10
CA ASP A 133 -3.78 7.80 -11.82
C ASP A 133 -2.58 7.18 -11.13
N LYS A 134 -1.74 6.42 -11.86
CA LYS A 134 -0.48 5.88 -11.31
C LYS A 134 0.41 6.99 -10.78
N TRP A 135 0.54 8.07 -11.55
CA TRP A 135 1.33 9.23 -11.13
C TRP A 135 0.76 9.85 -9.86
N ILE A 136 -0.54 10.06 -9.77
CA ILE A 136 -1.21 10.63 -8.60
C ILE A 136 -1.07 9.73 -7.40
N GLN A 137 -1.32 8.43 -7.54
CA GLN A 137 -1.19 7.46 -6.45
C GLN A 137 0.25 7.36 -5.94
N HIS A 138 1.25 7.48 -6.82
CA HIS A 138 2.65 7.48 -6.41
C HIS A 138 3.00 8.69 -5.52
N HIS A 139 2.39 9.85 -5.78
CA HIS A 139 2.74 11.11 -5.12
C HIS A 139 1.76 11.55 -4.02
N SER A 140 0.51 11.09 -4.07
CA SER A 140 -0.55 11.42 -3.09
C SER A 140 -0.16 11.10 -1.66
N PRO A 141 0.49 9.94 -1.37
CA PRO A 141 0.99 9.68 -0.03
C PRO A 141 1.98 10.73 0.41
N ILE A 142 2.77 11.32 -0.48
CA ILE A 142 3.88 12.21 -0.15
C ILE A 142 3.42 13.68 -0.04
N TRP A 143 2.20 13.98 -0.48
CA TRP A 143 1.70 15.35 -0.55
C TRP A 143 0.17 15.37 -0.38
N PRO A 144 -0.35 15.77 0.80
CA PRO A 144 -1.76 15.58 1.20
C PRO A 144 -2.78 16.25 0.29
N ASN A 145 -2.35 17.27 -0.46
CA ASN A 145 -3.19 18.02 -1.38
C ASN A 145 -2.82 17.73 -2.84
N PHE A 146 -2.02 16.69 -3.11
CA PHE A 146 -1.56 16.37 -4.46
C PHE A 146 -2.72 16.07 -5.38
N SER A 147 -3.78 15.40 -4.90
CA SER A 147 -4.93 15.08 -5.74
C SER A 147 -5.65 16.34 -6.23
N GLU A 148 -5.71 17.40 -5.42
CA GLU A 148 -6.28 18.69 -5.85
C GLU A 148 -5.36 19.42 -6.81
N ILE A 149 -4.07 19.36 -6.55
CA ILE A 149 -3.02 19.95 -7.38
C ILE A 149 -3.00 19.26 -8.75
N ALA A 150 -2.88 17.93 -8.79
CA ALA A 150 -2.86 17.14 -10.01
C ALA A 150 -4.13 17.35 -10.86
N ARG A 151 -5.31 17.55 -10.25
CA ARG A 151 -6.52 17.97 -10.98
C ARG A 151 -6.33 19.30 -11.71
N ASN A 152 -5.71 20.28 -11.05
CA ASN A 152 -5.48 21.60 -11.64
C ASN A 152 -4.32 21.61 -12.65
N PHE A 153 -3.44 20.61 -12.60
CA PHE A 153 -2.23 20.53 -13.42
C PHE A 153 -2.23 19.35 -14.41
N GLN A 154 -3.39 18.77 -14.71
CA GLN A 154 -3.49 17.67 -15.69
C GLN A 154 -2.90 18.03 -17.07
N TYR A 155 -2.98 19.31 -17.46
CA TYR A 155 -2.41 19.83 -18.71
C TYR A 155 -0.89 20.10 -18.63
N GLU A 156 -0.31 19.99 -17.44
CA GLU A 156 1.12 20.15 -17.23
C GLU A 156 1.89 18.84 -17.40
N PHE A 157 1.20 17.69 -17.41
CA PHE A 157 1.83 16.40 -17.68
C PHE A 157 2.54 16.42 -19.03
N GLN A 158 3.82 16.07 -19.00
CA GLN A 158 4.64 15.90 -20.19
C GLN A 158 4.63 14.42 -20.55
N TRP A 159 4.34 14.13 -21.82
CA TRP A 159 4.19 12.76 -22.31
C TRP A 159 5.39 12.40 -23.18
N ASN A 160 5.87 11.16 -23.08
CA ASN A 160 6.88 10.63 -24.00
C ASN A 160 6.22 10.02 -25.27
N SER A 161 7.04 9.61 -26.23
CA SER A 161 6.57 9.01 -27.49
C SER A 161 5.82 7.68 -27.33
N PHE A 162 5.91 7.06 -26.15
CA PHE A 162 5.21 5.82 -25.81
C PHE A 162 3.86 6.05 -25.12
N GLY A 163 3.40 7.32 -25.03
CA GLY A 163 2.13 7.65 -24.38
C GLY A 163 2.17 7.48 -22.86
N LYS A 164 3.36 7.48 -22.25
CA LYS A 164 3.53 7.50 -20.78
C LYS A 164 3.92 8.90 -20.31
N ILE A 165 3.60 9.21 -19.07
CA ILE A 165 4.09 10.44 -18.43
C ILE A 165 5.61 10.37 -18.36
N ASP A 166 6.29 11.37 -18.92
CA ASP A 166 7.72 11.61 -18.75
C ASP A 166 7.94 12.16 -17.33
N PRO A 167 8.52 11.36 -16.42
CA PRO A 167 8.63 11.75 -15.03
C PRO A 167 9.46 13.01 -14.81
N GLU A 168 10.57 13.11 -15.53
CA GLU A 168 11.55 14.17 -15.33
C GLU A 168 11.01 15.49 -15.90
N ARG A 169 10.48 15.46 -17.14
CA ARG A 169 9.93 16.66 -17.78
C ARG A 169 8.68 17.18 -17.09
N THR A 170 7.79 16.28 -16.68
CA THR A 170 6.60 16.62 -15.89
C THR A 170 7.02 17.28 -14.59
N THR A 171 7.95 16.65 -13.86
CA THR A 171 8.44 17.21 -12.61
C THR A 171 9.06 18.59 -12.83
N MET A 172 9.89 18.76 -13.88
CA MET A 172 10.47 20.05 -14.22
C MET A 172 9.43 21.16 -14.31
N LYS A 173 8.35 20.88 -15.04
CA LYS A 173 7.28 21.84 -15.30
C LYS A 173 6.56 22.19 -13.99
N LEU A 174 6.21 21.17 -13.20
CA LEU A 174 5.53 21.33 -11.92
C LEU A 174 6.38 22.10 -10.90
N ILE A 175 7.68 21.80 -10.77
CA ILE A 175 8.54 22.50 -9.78
C ILE A 175 8.84 23.95 -10.16
N THR A 176 8.64 24.34 -11.43
CA THR A 176 8.70 25.75 -11.85
C THR A 176 7.38 26.49 -11.69
N ASN A 177 6.28 25.78 -11.43
CA ASN A 177 4.96 26.39 -11.33
C ASN A 177 4.77 27.07 -9.96
N GLU A 178 4.70 28.39 -9.93
CA GLU A 178 4.56 29.16 -8.68
C GLU A 178 3.21 28.98 -7.98
N LYS A 179 2.20 28.45 -8.67
CA LYS A 179 0.91 28.07 -8.06
C LYS A 179 1.05 26.88 -7.11
N ILE A 180 2.13 26.13 -7.25
CA ILE A 180 2.49 25.05 -6.36
C ILE A 180 3.29 25.64 -5.20
N ASP A 181 2.88 25.33 -3.97
CA ASP A 181 3.56 25.80 -2.78
C ASP A 181 5.02 25.32 -2.76
N ILE A 182 5.90 26.13 -2.16
CA ILE A 182 7.35 25.88 -2.22
C ILE A 182 7.75 24.55 -1.58
N ILE A 183 6.99 24.06 -0.59
CA ILE A 183 7.25 22.77 0.07
C ILE A 183 6.90 21.65 -0.90
N GLY A 184 5.73 21.68 -1.52
CA GLY A 184 5.31 20.73 -2.55
C GLY A 184 6.28 20.64 -3.72
N ARG A 185 6.73 21.80 -4.24
CA ARG A 185 7.77 21.85 -5.29
C ARG A 185 9.06 21.18 -4.85
N TYR A 186 9.48 21.41 -3.61
CA TYR A 186 10.73 20.84 -3.11
C TYR A 186 10.66 19.34 -2.83
N ILE A 187 9.54 18.87 -2.29
CA ILE A 187 9.27 17.44 -2.13
C ILE A 187 9.37 16.75 -3.49
N LEU A 188 8.65 17.27 -4.49
CA LEU A 188 8.63 16.70 -5.83
C LEU A 188 10.02 16.75 -6.47
N ALA A 189 10.70 17.89 -6.41
CA ALA A 189 12.07 18.01 -6.88
C ALA A 189 13.02 17.03 -6.19
N SER A 190 12.84 16.77 -4.89
CA SER A 190 13.69 15.85 -4.13
C SER A 190 13.52 14.39 -4.57
N ILE A 191 12.28 13.95 -4.81
CA ILE A 191 11.97 12.60 -5.29
C ILE A 191 12.68 12.30 -6.62
N TYR A 192 12.79 13.32 -7.49
CA TYR A 192 13.40 13.21 -8.82
C TYR A 192 14.85 13.70 -8.89
N GLY A 193 15.47 14.11 -7.77
CA GLY A 193 16.85 14.62 -7.78
C GLY A 193 17.02 15.96 -8.53
N LEU A 194 15.97 16.78 -8.58
CA LEU A 194 15.88 18.05 -9.31
C LEU A 194 15.87 19.28 -8.37
N THR A 195 16.34 19.15 -7.12
CA THR A 195 16.31 20.25 -6.13
C THR A 195 17.04 21.50 -6.61
N TYR A 196 18.10 21.33 -7.40
CA TYR A 196 18.88 22.39 -8.02
C TYR A 196 18.14 23.18 -9.12
N LYS A 197 16.92 22.78 -9.50
CA LYS A 197 16.09 23.49 -10.49
C LYS A 197 14.92 24.28 -9.89
N ILE A 198 14.74 24.23 -8.56
CA ILE A 198 13.67 25.00 -7.92
C ILE A 198 14.09 26.48 -7.92
N PRO A 199 13.24 27.43 -8.35
CA PRO A 199 13.54 28.85 -8.18
C PRO A 199 13.59 29.23 -6.68
N ASN A 200 14.54 30.08 -6.27
CA ASN A 200 14.66 30.60 -4.89
C ASN A 200 14.96 29.54 -3.80
N GLN A 201 15.83 28.57 -4.11
CA GLN A 201 16.19 27.43 -3.26
C GLN A 201 16.65 27.82 -1.86
N GLU A 202 17.25 29.00 -1.71
CA GLU A 202 17.79 29.51 -0.45
C GLU A 202 16.73 29.60 0.66
N LYS A 203 15.45 29.77 0.29
CA LYS A 203 14.34 29.89 1.25
C LYS A 203 13.83 28.53 1.77
N VAL A 204 14.19 27.43 1.11
CA VAL A 204 13.51 26.13 1.30
C VAL A 204 14.06 25.29 2.46
N PRO A 205 15.39 25.20 2.68
CA PRO A 205 15.96 24.41 3.77
C PRO A 205 15.44 24.85 5.14
N TYR A 206 15.24 26.15 5.37
CA TYR A 206 14.78 26.66 6.67
C TYR A 206 13.35 26.24 6.98
N GLU A 207 12.40 26.41 6.05
CA GLU A 207 10.99 26.08 6.30
C GLU A 207 10.78 24.56 6.45
N ILE A 208 11.47 23.73 5.67
CA ILE A 208 11.36 22.27 5.82
C ILE A 208 11.98 21.81 7.15
N VAL A 209 13.15 22.34 7.53
CA VAL A 209 13.77 22.04 8.83
C VAL A 209 12.88 22.52 9.98
N ARG A 210 12.22 23.67 9.82
CA ARG A 210 11.28 24.22 10.80
C ARG A 210 10.05 23.32 10.96
N MET A 211 9.41 22.89 9.87
CA MET A 211 8.27 21.96 9.92
C MET A 211 8.66 20.61 10.50
N TYR A 212 9.84 20.09 10.15
CA TYR A 212 10.38 18.86 10.73
C TYR A 212 10.55 18.97 12.25
N ARG A 213 11.17 20.05 12.73
CA ARG A 213 11.35 20.31 14.17
C ARG A 213 10.04 20.42 14.93
N ARG A 214 8.99 20.93 14.29
CA ARG A 214 7.65 21.07 14.89
C ARG A 214 6.81 19.79 14.82
N ARG A 215 7.31 18.71 14.19
CA ARG A 215 6.53 17.49 13.90
C ARG A 215 5.25 17.79 13.11
N GLU A 216 5.24 18.90 12.38
CA GLU A 216 4.17 19.28 11.46
C GLU A 216 4.28 18.52 10.14
N LEU A 217 5.42 17.86 9.91
CA LEU A 217 5.60 16.97 8.77
C LEU A 217 4.89 15.65 9.01
N PRO A 218 3.96 15.27 8.12
CA PRO A 218 3.34 13.97 8.20
C PRO A 218 4.37 12.84 8.04
N LEU A 219 4.11 11.68 8.66
CA LEU A 219 5.00 10.52 8.65
C LEU A 219 5.46 10.08 7.24
N PHE A 220 4.67 10.36 6.20
CA PHE A 220 5.01 10.04 4.80
C PHE A 220 6.09 10.94 4.17
N MET A 221 6.37 12.11 4.76
CA MET A 221 7.49 12.99 4.34
C MET A 221 8.84 12.33 4.60
N SER A 222 8.85 11.22 5.36
CA SER A 222 9.99 10.31 5.46
C SER A 222 10.46 9.84 4.08
N SER A 223 9.60 9.56 3.09
CA SER A 223 10.06 9.10 1.76
C SER A 223 10.81 10.17 0.96
N ALA A 224 10.33 11.42 0.97
CA ALA A 224 11.05 12.53 0.34
C ALA A 224 12.35 12.85 1.10
N LEU A 225 12.32 12.82 2.44
CA LEU A 225 13.52 12.91 3.26
C LEU A 225 14.47 11.72 3.07
N ILE A 226 13.98 10.51 2.78
CA ILE A 226 14.77 9.33 2.46
C ILE A 226 15.46 9.54 1.12
N GLU A 227 14.77 10.07 0.11
CA GLU A 227 15.39 10.41 -1.18
C GLU A 227 16.39 11.58 -1.06
N MET A 228 16.08 12.62 -0.30
CA MET A 228 17.06 13.68 0.01
C MET A 228 18.27 13.15 0.78
N ASN A 229 18.02 12.22 1.70
CA ASN A 229 19.06 11.54 2.43
C ASN A 229 19.75 10.50 1.57
N ARG A 230 19.26 10.09 0.41
CA ARG A 230 19.86 9.01 -0.39
C ARG A 230 21.30 9.28 -0.79
N PHE A 231 21.58 10.49 -1.30
CA PHE A 231 22.95 10.88 -1.64
C PHE A 231 23.83 10.92 -0.39
N ARG A 232 23.34 11.53 0.70
CA ARG A 232 24.05 11.55 1.98
C ARG A 232 24.22 10.15 2.59
N GLN A 233 23.26 9.25 2.35
CA GLN A 233 23.24 7.90 2.87
C GLN A 233 24.28 7.05 2.16
N LYS A 234 24.56 7.24 0.87
CA LYS A 234 25.64 6.52 0.19
C LYS A 234 27.01 6.87 0.78
N ASP A 235 27.26 8.15 1.01
CA ASP A 235 28.51 8.62 1.63
C ASP A 235 28.60 8.14 3.09
N VAL A 236 27.53 8.34 3.86
CA VAL A 236 27.46 7.92 5.26
C VAL A 236 27.55 6.40 5.40
N PHE A 237 26.93 5.63 4.51
CA PHE A 237 26.98 4.17 4.52
C PHE A 237 28.40 3.66 4.31
N SER A 238 29.14 4.28 3.40
CA SER A 238 30.54 3.91 3.13
C SER A 238 31.44 4.09 4.36
N THR A 239 31.12 5.05 5.24
CA THR A 239 31.87 5.30 6.49
C THR A 239 31.41 4.48 7.70
N LYS A 240 30.28 3.76 7.60
CA LYS A 240 29.74 2.96 8.72
C LYS A 240 30.57 1.70 8.97
N GLY A 241 30.67 1.32 10.25
CA GLY A 241 31.12 -0.02 10.62
C GLY A 241 30.14 -1.10 10.16
N TYR A 242 30.63 -2.34 10.14
CA TYR A 242 29.90 -3.53 9.70
C TYR A 242 28.49 -3.65 10.32
N GLU A 243 28.39 -3.61 11.65
CA GLU A 243 27.12 -3.79 12.35
C GLU A 243 26.10 -2.71 11.98
N GLN A 244 26.57 -1.47 11.80
CA GLN A 244 25.72 -0.36 11.41
C GLN A 244 25.28 -0.45 9.95
N LYS A 245 26.12 -0.99 9.05
CA LYS A 245 25.75 -1.27 7.65
C LYS A 245 24.66 -2.35 7.58
N LEU A 246 24.84 -3.46 8.30
CA LEU A 246 23.83 -4.52 8.33
C LEU A 246 22.51 -4.05 8.95
N LEU A 247 22.55 -3.33 10.07
CA LEU A 247 21.33 -2.82 10.69
C LEU A 247 20.60 -1.84 9.78
N PHE A 248 21.35 -0.97 9.08
CA PHE A 248 20.77 -0.08 8.07
C PHE A 248 20.07 -0.88 6.96
N LEU A 249 20.73 -1.88 6.38
CA LEU A 249 20.15 -2.66 5.29
C LEU A 249 18.96 -3.50 5.74
N LYS A 250 19.00 -4.10 6.94
CA LYS A 250 17.85 -4.80 7.52
C LYS A 250 16.64 -3.87 7.64
N ASN A 251 16.84 -2.69 8.22
CA ASN A 251 15.77 -1.70 8.35
C ASN A 251 15.25 -1.26 6.98
N VAL A 252 16.13 -1.03 6.00
CA VAL A 252 15.73 -0.63 4.66
C VAL A 252 14.92 -1.73 3.95
N LEU A 253 15.35 -2.99 4.06
CA LEU A 253 14.65 -4.15 3.51
C LEU A 253 13.34 -4.45 4.24
N GLU A 254 13.25 -4.15 5.53
CA GLU A 254 12.02 -4.25 6.32
C GLU A 254 10.95 -3.22 5.93
N ASN A 255 11.38 -2.06 5.45
CA ASN A 255 10.47 -0.98 5.07
C ASN A 255 10.19 -0.93 3.55
N GLU A 256 10.69 -1.89 2.76
CA GLU A 256 10.44 -2.02 1.31
C GLU A 256 10.79 -0.76 0.46
N CYS A 257 11.68 0.11 0.95
CA CYS A 257 11.86 1.46 0.41
C CYS A 257 13.09 1.65 -0.52
N LEU A 258 13.75 0.59 -0.96
CA LEU A 258 15.02 0.73 -1.69
C LEU A 258 14.85 0.50 -3.18
N LYS A 259 15.25 1.49 -4.00
CA LYS A 259 15.36 1.30 -5.44
C LYS A 259 16.45 0.26 -5.75
N TYR A 260 16.30 -0.46 -6.85
CA TYR A 260 17.24 -1.51 -7.23
C TYR A 260 18.68 -0.99 -7.38
N GLU A 261 18.88 0.19 -7.97
CA GLU A 261 20.23 0.74 -8.15
C GLU A 261 20.93 0.99 -6.80
N ASP A 262 20.18 1.36 -5.78
CA ASP A 262 20.72 1.55 -4.44
C ASP A 262 20.98 0.21 -3.75
N PHE A 263 20.11 -0.77 -3.94
CA PHE A 263 20.35 -2.12 -3.44
C PHE A 263 21.66 -2.69 -4.00
N VAL A 264 21.86 -2.60 -5.31
CA VAL A 264 23.10 -3.03 -5.95
C VAL A 264 24.29 -2.26 -5.39
N PHE A 265 24.19 -0.93 -5.27
CA PHE A 265 25.25 -0.12 -4.67
C PHE A 265 25.62 -0.59 -3.27
N TYR A 266 24.64 -0.69 -2.36
CA TYR A 266 24.92 -1.06 -0.98
C TYR A 266 25.46 -2.47 -0.86
N VAL A 267 24.88 -3.45 -1.56
CA VAL A 267 25.36 -4.84 -1.55
C VAL A 267 26.76 -4.96 -2.17
N SER A 268 27.06 -4.19 -3.23
CA SER A 268 28.39 -4.18 -3.84
C SER A 268 29.46 -3.57 -2.94
N SER A 269 29.07 -2.68 -2.02
CA SER A 269 29.96 -2.05 -1.05
C SER A 269 30.21 -2.88 0.23
N LEU A 270 29.55 -4.03 0.35
CA LEU A 270 29.76 -5.00 1.43
C LEU A 270 30.90 -5.96 1.08
N GLN A 271 31.70 -6.32 2.09
CA GLN A 271 32.67 -7.41 2.00
C GLN A 271 31.96 -8.77 1.99
N ASP A 272 32.65 -9.84 1.59
CA ASP A 272 32.06 -11.17 1.41
C ASP A 272 31.32 -11.69 2.64
N HIS A 273 31.95 -11.62 3.82
CA HIS A 273 31.33 -12.06 5.07
C HIS A 273 30.13 -11.18 5.47
N GLU A 274 30.15 -9.89 5.11
CA GLU A 274 29.02 -8.99 5.38
C GLU A 274 27.84 -9.30 4.46
N ARG A 275 28.11 -9.62 3.18
CA ARG A 275 27.09 -10.08 2.23
C ARG A 275 26.46 -11.39 2.68
N GLU A 276 27.27 -12.33 3.14
CA GLU A 276 26.76 -13.60 3.68
C GLU A 276 25.86 -13.37 4.90
N ALA A 277 26.27 -12.54 5.85
CA ALA A 277 25.43 -12.20 7.00
C ALA A 277 24.12 -11.49 6.61
N LEU A 278 24.16 -10.63 5.59
CA LEU A 278 22.96 -10.03 5.01
C LEU A 278 22.05 -11.09 4.39
N PHE A 279 22.60 -12.02 3.61
CA PHE A 279 21.82 -13.10 2.99
C PHE A 279 21.18 -14.00 4.03
N GLN A 280 21.93 -14.42 5.06
CA GLN A 280 21.39 -15.23 6.17
C GLN A 280 20.15 -14.61 6.83
N CYS A 281 20.09 -13.29 6.94
CA CYS A 281 18.99 -12.61 7.63
C CYS A 281 17.87 -12.11 6.71
N CYS A 282 18.11 -12.00 5.40
CA CYS A 282 17.21 -11.30 4.48
C CYS A 282 17.06 -11.98 3.11
N ALA A 283 17.52 -13.22 2.94
CA ALA A 283 17.49 -13.97 1.67
C ALA A 283 16.12 -13.89 0.97
N PHE A 284 15.03 -14.14 1.71
CA PHE A 284 13.67 -14.11 1.15
C PHE A 284 13.29 -12.73 0.63
N LYS A 285 13.59 -11.66 1.39
CA LYS A 285 13.26 -10.28 1.01
C LYS A 285 14.03 -9.84 -0.21
N ILE A 286 15.31 -10.20 -0.26
CA ILE A 286 16.17 -9.88 -1.40
C ILE A 286 15.60 -10.52 -2.67
N LEU A 287 15.28 -11.82 -2.59
CA LEU A 287 14.76 -12.55 -3.73
C LEU A 287 13.38 -12.03 -4.16
N ARG A 288 12.49 -11.75 -3.20
CA ARG A 288 11.13 -11.27 -3.45
C ARG A 288 11.09 -9.83 -3.97
N LEU A 289 11.80 -8.90 -3.34
CA LEU A 289 11.68 -7.46 -3.62
C LEU A 289 12.47 -7.03 -4.86
N TYR A 290 13.59 -7.69 -5.18
CA TYR A 290 14.43 -7.26 -6.31
C TYR A 290 14.36 -8.19 -7.49
N PHE A 291 14.40 -9.51 -7.26
CA PHE A 291 14.55 -10.47 -8.35
C PHE A 291 13.23 -10.99 -8.91
N LEU A 292 12.08 -10.68 -8.29
CA LEU A 292 10.76 -10.90 -8.90
C LEU A 292 10.18 -9.65 -9.57
N GLU A 293 10.88 -8.53 -9.48
CA GLU A 293 10.52 -7.27 -10.13
C GLU A 293 11.18 -7.15 -11.51
N TRP A 294 10.49 -6.44 -12.39
CA TRP A 294 11.02 -6.12 -13.71
C TRP A 294 12.20 -5.14 -13.60
N PRO A 295 13.33 -5.35 -14.31
CA PRO A 295 13.59 -6.35 -15.36
C PRO A 295 14.40 -7.59 -14.89
N LEU A 296 14.44 -7.89 -13.59
CA LEU A 296 15.44 -8.79 -13.01
C LEU A 296 14.99 -10.24 -12.87
N GLN A 297 13.76 -10.56 -13.28
CA GLN A 297 13.21 -11.91 -13.19
C GLN A 297 14.04 -12.95 -13.95
N CYS A 298 14.75 -12.55 -15.00
CA CYS A 298 15.66 -13.44 -15.74
C CYS A 298 16.87 -13.91 -14.91
N LYS A 299 17.25 -13.16 -13.87
CA LYS A 299 18.35 -13.52 -12.94
C LYS A 299 17.85 -14.24 -11.69
N PHE A 300 16.53 -14.35 -11.50
CA PHE A 300 15.91 -14.89 -10.29
C PHE A 300 16.45 -16.27 -9.92
N LEU A 301 16.49 -17.22 -10.87
CA LEU A 301 16.87 -18.60 -10.56
C LEU A 301 18.36 -18.71 -10.16
N ASN A 302 19.24 -17.97 -10.81
CA ASN A 302 20.67 -17.95 -10.50
C ASN A 302 20.95 -17.39 -9.11
N VAL A 303 20.16 -16.41 -8.67
CA VAL A 303 20.26 -15.83 -7.32
C VAL A 303 19.56 -16.72 -6.29
N ALA A 304 18.43 -17.32 -6.65
CA ALA A 304 17.71 -18.25 -5.80
C ALA A 304 18.59 -19.45 -5.42
N GLU A 305 19.35 -20.01 -6.35
CA GLU A 305 20.29 -21.11 -6.07
C GLU A 305 21.28 -20.77 -4.95
N GLN A 306 21.79 -19.53 -4.93
CA GLN A 306 22.72 -19.05 -3.91
C GLN A 306 22.04 -18.72 -2.58
N LEU A 307 20.77 -18.28 -2.62
CA LEU A 307 20.05 -17.82 -1.44
C LEU A 307 19.25 -18.93 -0.74
N LEU A 308 18.87 -20.00 -1.45
CA LEU A 308 18.09 -21.12 -0.93
C LEU A 308 18.66 -21.79 0.33
N PRO A 309 20.00 -21.95 0.50
CA PRO A 309 20.56 -22.48 1.74
C PRO A 309 20.21 -21.66 2.99
N TYR A 310 19.87 -20.39 2.82
CA TYR A 310 19.49 -19.49 3.91
C TYR A 310 17.97 -19.40 4.12
N PHE A 311 17.16 -20.11 3.33
CA PHE A 311 15.71 -20.06 3.44
C PHE A 311 15.23 -20.92 4.60
N THR A 312 14.38 -20.36 5.45
CA THR A 312 13.52 -21.17 6.32
C THR A 312 12.37 -21.77 5.53
N GLU A 313 11.67 -22.77 6.09
CA GLU A 313 10.44 -23.27 5.47
C GLU A 313 9.39 -22.18 5.28
N PHE A 314 9.36 -21.19 6.19
CA PHE A 314 8.44 -20.06 6.09
C PHE A 314 8.78 -19.19 4.88
N ASP A 315 10.05 -18.80 4.73
CA ASP A 315 10.54 -17.97 3.62
C ASP A 315 10.25 -18.62 2.26
N PHE A 316 10.49 -19.92 2.16
CA PHE A 316 10.21 -20.69 0.96
C PHE A 316 8.72 -20.67 0.61
N ARG A 317 7.86 -20.94 1.59
CA ARG A 317 6.40 -20.90 1.38
C ARG A 317 5.90 -19.50 1.04
N ASP A 318 6.44 -18.45 1.65
CA ASP A 318 6.05 -17.06 1.33
C ASP A 318 6.45 -16.69 -0.10
N THR A 319 7.64 -17.10 -0.53
CA THR A 319 8.10 -16.91 -1.92
C THR A 319 7.16 -17.61 -2.91
N LEU A 320 6.77 -18.86 -2.63
CA LEU A 320 5.79 -19.58 -3.46
C LEU A 320 4.43 -18.87 -3.49
N LYS A 321 3.94 -18.40 -2.33
CA LYS A 321 2.69 -17.62 -2.24
C LYS A 321 2.78 -16.36 -3.09
N PHE A 322 3.89 -15.63 -3.03
CA PHE A 322 4.05 -14.40 -3.78
C PHE A 322 4.08 -14.66 -5.30
N ILE A 323 4.82 -15.66 -5.77
CA ILE A 323 4.83 -15.99 -7.21
C ILE A 323 3.46 -16.47 -7.68
N ILE A 324 2.81 -17.37 -6.93
CA ILE A 324 1.52 -17.93 -7.32
C ILE A 324 0.41 -16.89 -7.25
N TYR A 325 0.23 -16.26 -6.09
CA TYR A 325 -0.87 -15.33 -5.87
C TYR A 325 -0.58 -13.98 -6.49
N GLY A 326 0.60 -13.40 -6.20
CA GLY A 326 0.96 -12.04 -6.60
C GLY A 326 1.32 -11.90 -8.08
N ARG A 327 1.80 -12.95 -8.75
CA ARG A 327 2.16 -12.87 -10.19
C ARG A 327 1.24 -13.68 -11.08
N ILE A 328 1.24 -15.00 -10.92
CA ILE A 328 0.53 -15.91 -11.85
C ILE A 328 -0.97 -15.71 -11.77
N MET A 329 -1.54 -15.77 -10.56
CA MET A 329 -2.97 -15.64 -10.40
C MET A 329 -3.43 -14.25 -10.77
N LEU A 330 -2.69 -13.20 -10.45
CA LEU A 330 -2.99 -11.83 -10.86
C LEU A 330 -2.84 -11.58 -12.38
N GLY A 331 -2.41 -12.57 -13.18
CA GLY A 331 -2.38 -12.45 -14.64
C GLY A 331 -1.17 -11.67 -15.18
N TRP A 332 -0.10 -11.53 -14.41
CA TRP A 332 1.10 -10.83 -14.88
C TRP A 332 1.72 -11.55 -16.09
N THR A 333 1.99 -10.78 -17.14
CA THR A 333 2.45 -11.25 -18.46
C THR A 333 3.80 -10.65 -18.88
N ASP A 334 4.41 -9.82 -18.03
CA ASP A 334 5.74 -9.23 -18.26
C ASP A 334 6.89 -10.24 -18.12
N PHE A 335 6.63 -11.40 -17.53
CA PHE A 335 7.58 -12.52 -17.46
C PHE A 335 6.87 -13.88 -17.44
N ASN A 336 7.56 -14.95 -17.85
CA ASN A 336 7.03 -16.31 -17.77
C ASN A 336 7.13 -16.86 -16.33
N TYR A 337 6.26 -16.38 -15.44
CA TYR A 337 6.27 -16.75 -14.02
C TYR A 337 5.97 -18.22 -13.77
N ILE A 338 5.28 -18.92 -14.68
CA ILE A 338 5.06 -20.37 -14.57
C ILE A 338 6.39 -21.11 -14.75
N HIS A 339 7.18 -20.73 -15.76
CA HIS A 339 8.52 -21.30 -15.96
C HIS A 339 9.44 -20.98 -14.78
N LEU A 340 9.43 -19.73 -14.30
CA LEU A 340 10.16 -19.31 -13.10
C LEU A 340 9.78 -20.18 -11.88
N LEU A 341 8.48 -20.39 -11.63
CA LEU A 341 7.99 -21.20 -10.52
C LEU A 341 8.44 -22.67 -10.63
N LYS A 342 8.40 -23.26 -11.84
CA LYS A 342 8.89 -24.62 -12.09
C LYS A 342 10.39 -24.73 -11.80
N GLY A 343 11.18 -23.77 -12.28
CA GLY A 343 12.62 -23.68 -12.02
C GLY A 343 12.89 -23.57 -10.52
N PHE A 344 12.24 -22.64 -9.83
CA PHE A 344 12.40 -22.42 -8.39
C PHE A 344 12.07 -23.68 -7.58
N TRP A 345 10.94 -24.32 -7.89
CA TRP A 345 10.58 -25.59 -7.28
C TRP A 345 11.62 -26.68 -7.56
N SER A 346 12.13 -26.80 -8.78
CA SER A 346 13.13 -27.81 -9.11
C SER A 346 14.42 -27.65 -8.29
N LEU A 347 14.90 -26.41 -8.13
CA LEU A 347 16.10 -26.06 -7.35
C LEU A 347 15.97 -26.31 -5.84
N SER A 348 14.74 -26.41 -5.33
CA SER A 348 14.50 -26.51 -3.89
C SER A 348 14.87 -27.88 -3.32
N SER A 349 15.40 -27.91 -2.08
CA SER A 349 15.72 -29.15 -1.37
C SER A 349 14.49 -30.03 -1.13
N SER A 350 14.70 -31.33 -0.90
CA SER A 350 13.63 -32.26 -0.54
C SER A 350 12.87 -31.81 0.70
N ASP A 351 13.56 -31.23 1.68
CA ASP A 351 12.99 -30.87 2.98
C ASP A 351 12.04 -29.68 2.86
N LEU A 352 12.40 -28.67 2.05
CA LEU A 352 11.53 -27.54 1.72
C LEU A 352 10.29 -28.01 0.92
N LYS A 353 10.47 -28.97 0.00
CA LYS A 353 9.36 -29.56 -0.75
C LYS A 353 8.42 -30.35 0.15
N GLU A 354 8.96 -31.15 1.07
CA GLU A 354 8.19 -31.98 2.00
C GLU A 354 7.39 -31.14 2.98
N SER A 355 8.02 -30.15 3.61
CA SER A 355 7.33 -29.22 4.51
C SER A 355 6.18 -28.49 3.82
N THR A 356 6.33 -28.17 2.52
CA THR A 356 5.29 -27.51 1.73
C THR A 356 4.06 -28.41 1.49
N LYS A 357 4.21 -29.74 1.42
CA LYS A 357 3.08 -30.68 1.17
C LYS A 357 1.96 -30.58 2.19
N THR A 358 2.31 -30.22 3.43
CA THR A 358 1.36 -30.02 4.53
C THR A 358 0.51 -28.76 4.39
N HIS A 359 0.96 -27.80 3.57
CA HIS A 359 0.31 -26.50 3.41
C HIS A 359 -0.70 -26.52 2.24
N SER A 360 -1.79 -25.77 2.40
CA SER A 360 -2.84 -25.58 1.37
C SER A 360 -2.33 -25.12 -0.01
N ILE A 361 -1.19 -24.41 -0.09
CA ILE A 361 -0.64 -23.93 -1.36
C ILE A 361 -0.12 -25.06 -2.23
N TYR A 362 0.27 -26.20 -1.66
CA TYR A 362 0.84 -27.31 -2.40
C TYR A 362 -0.09 -27.84 -3.50
N LYS A 363 -1.40 -27.96 -3.20
CA LYS A 363 -2.39 -28.40 -4.19
C LYS A 363 -2.45 -27.47 -5.41
N LEU A 364 -2.32 -26.16 -5.18
CA LEU A 364 -2.32 -25.16 -6.24
C LEU A 364 -0.99 -25.16 -7.01
N LEU A 365 0.12 -25.21 -6.29
CA LEU A 365 1.46 -25.34 -6.84
C LEU A 365 1.56 -26.53 -7.80
N MET A 366 1.12 -27.72 -7.39
CA MET A 366 1.18 -28.92 -8.23
C MET A 366 0.31 -28.80 -9.48
N ARG A 367 -0.84 -28.11 -9.40
CA ARG A 367 -1.67 -27.83 -10.59
C ARG A 367 -0.94 -26.92 -11.59
N ILE A 368 -0.21 -25.91 -11.09
CA ILE A 368 0.56 -24.98 -11.93
C ILE A 368 1.78 -25.69 -12.55
N ILE A 369 2.54 -26.43 -11.73
CA ILE A 369 3.76 -27.12 -12.18
C ILE A 369 3.44 -28.20 -13.22
N ASN A 370 2.37 -28.97 -13.01
CA ASN A 370 1.95 -30.01 -13.94
C ASN A 370 1.17 -29.47 -15.14
N PHE A 371 0.99 -28.14 -15.24
CA PHE A 371 0.31 -27.54 -16.38
C PHE A 371 1.17 -27.71 -17.66
N PRO A 372 0.58 -28.18 -18.78
CA PRO A 372 1.31 -28.41 -20.02
C PRO A 372 2.00 -27.14 -20.53
N VAL A 373 3.25 -27.27 -20.95
CA VAL A 373 4.00 -26.19 -21.60
C VAL A 373 3.33 -25.85 -22.95
N GLY A 374 3.23 -24.56 -23.28
CA GLY A 374 2.65 -24.09 -24.54
C GLY A 374 1.12 -23.93 -24.55
N LYS A 375 0.44 -24.21 -23.43
CA LYS A 375 -0.98 -23.87 -23.27
C LYS A 375 -1.12 -22.56 -22.47
N ASN A 376 -2.18 -21.80 -22.75
CA ASN A 376 -2.55 -20.64 -21.93
C ASN A 376 -3.08 -21.13 -20.58
N PHE A 377 -2.45 -20.65 -19.51
CA PHE A 377 -2.85 -21.00 -18.16
C PHE A 377 -4.17 -20.29 -17.80
N PRO A 378 -5.23 -21.01 -17.39
CA PRO A 378 -6.54 -20.42 -17.14
C PRO A 378 -6.56 -19.70 -15.78
N SER A 379 -5.87 -18.56 -15.70
CA SER A 379 -5.67 -17.78 -14.47
C SER A 379 -7.01 -17.33 -13.85
N GLU A 380 -8.00 -17.06 -14.71
CA GLU A 380 -9.33 -16.56 -14.37
C GLU A 380 -10.13 -17.62 -13.61
N ILE A 381 -10.05 -18.88 -14.07
CA ILE A 381 -10.77 -20.01 -13.44
C ILE A 381 -10.21 -20.26 -12.04
N LEU A 382 -8.90 -20.14 -11.87
CA LEU A 382 -8.28 -20.30 -10.56
C LEU A 382 -8.63 -19.15 -9.62
N PHE A 383 -8.67 -17.92 -10.12
CA PHE A 383 -9.10 -16.78 -9.32
C PHE A 383 -10.54 -16.91 -8.84
N GLN A 384 -11.47 -17.29 -9.72
CA GLN A 384 -12.88 -17.50 -9.37
C GLN A 384 -13.04 -18.60 -8.31
N LYS A 385 -12.32 -19.73 -8.47
CA LYS A 385 -12.33 -20.80 -7.47
C LYS A 385 -11.76 -20.32 -6.14
N PHE A 386 -10.66 -19.56 -6.15
CA PHE A 386 -10.00 -19.11 -4.94
C PHE A 386 -10.87 -18.14 -4.13
N HIS A 387 -11.54 -17.19 -4.81
CA HIS A 387 -12.48 -16.28 -4.17
C HIS A 387 -13.67 -17.01 -3.53
N LYS A 388 -14.12 -18.11 -4.15
CA LYS A 388 -15.20 -18.95 -3.62
C LYS A 388 -14.84 -19.68 -2.32
N TYR A 389 -13.55 -19.98 -2.09
CA TYR A 389 -13.10 -20.72 -0.90
C TYR A 389 -12.81 -19.84 0.32
N GLY A 390 -13.04 -18.52 0.24
CA GLY A 390 -12.95 -17.63 1.41
C GLY A 390 -11.57 -17.62 2.07
N LEU A 391 -10.51 -17.91 1.32
CA LEU A 391 -9.14 -17.79 1.82
C LEU A 391 -8.83 -16.29 1.95
N GLU A 392 -8.99 -15.77 3.16
CA GLU A 392 -8.65 -14.39 3.51
C GLU A 392 -7.19 -14.12 3.13
N PHE A 393 -6.99 -13.12 2.27
CA PHE A 393 -5.67 -12.59 2.03
C PHE A 393 -5.13 -12.01 3.35
N THR A 394 -3.94 -12.40 3.75
CA THR A 394 -3.19 -11.60 4.72
C THR A 394 -2.91 -10.22 4.10
N TYR A 395 -2.91 -9.18 4.93
CA TYR A 395 -2.86 -7.76 4.57
C TYR A 395 -1.84 -7.40 3.45
N SER A 396 -0.71 -8.11 3.36
CA SER A 396 0.31 -7.94 2.30
C SER A 396 -0.13 -8.34 0.87
N GLY A 397 -1.18 -9.15 0.72
CA GLY A 397 -1.72 -9.53 -0.59
C GLY A 397 -2.88 -8.65 -1.06
N ILE A 398 -3.52 -7.91 -0.15
CA ILE A 398 -4.69 -7.06 -0.43
C ILE A 398 -4.29 -5.79 -1.18
N GLU A 399 -3.16 -5.15 -0.82
CA GLU A 399 -2.63 -4.00 -1.57
C GLU A 399 -2.37 -4.34 -3.04
N TYR A 400 -1.99 -5.58 -3.34
CA TYR A 400 -1.75 -6.05 -4.72
C TYR A 400 -3.01 -6.54 -5.44
N CYS A 401 -4.11 -6.86 -4.76
CA CYS A 401 -5.33 -7.36 -5.41
C CYS A 401 -6.21 -6.25 -6.00
N LEU A 402 -6.17 -5.03 -5.45
CA LEU A 402 -6.80 -3.85 -6.07
C LEU A 402 -6.17 -3.48 -7.42
N TYR A 403 -4.97 -3.99 -7.72
CA TYR A 403 -4.21 -3.79 -8.96
C TYR A 403 -4.74 -4.60 -10.16
N ARG A 404 -5.53 -5.67 -9.93
CA ARG A 404 -5.83 -6.72 -10.93
C ARG A 404 -6.87 -6.35 -11.98
N ASP A 405 -7.94 -5.63 -11.61
CA ASP A 405 -9.10 -5.48 -12.50
C ASP A 405 -8.84 -4.53 -13.68
N GLU A 406 -7.78 -3.72 -13.65
CA GLU A 406 -7.50 -2.72 -14.69
C GLU A 406 -6.38 -3.09 -15.68
N VAL A 407 -5.40 -3.90 -15.27
CA VAL A 407 -4.19 -4.17 -16.07
C VAL A 407 -4.38 -5.30 -17.09
N ASN A 408 -5.19 -6.31 -16.79
CA ASN A 408 -5.25 -7.55 -17.59
C ASN A 408 -6.01 -7.49 -18.91
N LYS A 409 -6.80 -6.44 -19.17
CA LYS A 409 -7.40 -6.24 -20.51
C LYS A 409 -6.37 -5.74 -21.56
N ARG A 410 -5.16 -5.30 -21.14
CA ARG A 410 -4.25 -4.50 -21.98
C ARG A 410 -3.21 -5.26 -22.77
N ASN A 411 -2.61 -6.33 -22.25
CA ASN A 411 -1.39 -6.87 -22.87
C ASN A 411 -1.64 -7.88 -23.99
N SER A 412 -2.87 -8.40 -24.15
CA SER A 412 -3.19 -9.32 -25.26
C SER A 412 -3.39 -8.58 -26.60
N PHE A 413 -3.85 -7.33 -26.58
CA PHE A 413 -4.20 -6.59 -27.80
C PHE A 413 -2.99 -5.87 -28.43
N LEU A 414 -2.05 -5.41 -27.60
CA LEU A 414 -0.85 -4.68 -28.06
C LEU A 414 0.14 -5.56 -28.84
N CYS A 415 0.20 -6.86 -28.54
CA CYS A 415 1.05 -7.79 -29.30
C CYS A 415 0.47 -8.10 -30.69
N GLU A 416 -0.86 -8.26 -30.84
CA GLU A 416 -1.51 -8.45 -32.15
C GLU A 416 -1.48 -7.17 -33.02
N PHE A 417 -1.52 -5.99 -32.39
CA PHE A 417 -1.51 -4.71 -33.11
C PHE A 417 -0.12 -4.34 -33.66
N LEU A 418 0.95 -4.65 -32.92
CA LEU A 418 2.33 -4.36 -33.35
C LEU A 418 2.84 -5.32 -34.45
N GLU A 419 2.27 -6.52 -34.56
CA GLU A 419 2.59 -7.45 -35.65
C GLU A 419 1.86 -7.11 -36.97
N SER A 420 0.77 -6.33 -36.92
CA SER A 420 -0.07 -6.03 -38.09
C SER A 420 0.24 -4.70 -38.80
N THR A 421 1.11 -3.85 -38.24
CA THR A 421 1.35 -2.48 -38.76
C THR A 421 2.80 -2.24 -39.17
N SER A 422 3.24 -2.92 -40.24
CA SER A 422 4.53 -2.67 -40.90
C SER A 422 4.41 -1.73 -42.10
N LYS A 423 4.05 -0.45 -41.89
CA LYS A 423 4.37 0.65 -42.83
C LYS A 423 4.59 1.98 -42.10
N PRO A 424 5.66 2.73 -42.41
CA PRO A 424 5.99 3.96 -41.72
C PRO A 424 5.50 5.15 -42.55
N GLU A 425 4.38 5.74 -42.16
CA GLU A 425 4.06 7.13 -42.50
C GLU A 425 2.80 7.46 -41.70
N PHE A 426 2.92 8.06 -40.52
CA PHE A 426 1.91 9.00 -40.04
C PHE A 426 2.45 9.90 -38.91
N VAL A 427 2.04 11.15 -39.05
CA VAL A 427 2.01 12.26 -38.11
C VAL A 427 1.99 11.82 -36.64
N THR A 428 2.92 12.34 -35.85
CA THR A 428 3.05 12.04 -34.41
C THR A 428 1.74 12.26 -33.68
N THR A 429 1.26 11.21 -33.00
CA THR A 429 0.09 11.15 -32.09
C THR A 429 -0.01 12.35 -31.13
N THR A 430 1.13 12.95 -30.80
CA THR A 430 1.28 14.15 -29.98
C THR A 430 0.52 15.37 -30.54
N SER A 431 0.42 15.54 -31.87
CA SER A 431 -0.28 16.67 -32.50
C SER A 431 -1.81 16.54 -32.47
N ILE A 432 -2.32 15.31 -32.41
CA ILE A 432 -3.77 15.06 -32.37
C ILE A 432 -4.25 15.26 -30.93
N LEU A 433 -3.52 14.72 -29.95
CA LEU A 433 -3.84 14.89 -28.53
C LEU A 433 -3.79 16.35 -28.08
N SER A 434 -2.83 17.16 -28.54
CA SER A 434 -2.79 18.60 -28.19
C SER A 434 -3.87 19.45 -28.84
N ARG A 435 -4.60 18.91 -29.84
CA ARG A 435 -5.72 19.60 -30.50
C ARG A 435 -7.08 19.14 -29.97
N ILE A 436 -7.12 17.96 -29.34
CA ILE A 436 -8.31 17.41 -28.67
C ILE A 436 -8.38 17.88 -27.20
N LEU A 437 -7.23 18.00 -26.53
CA LEU A 437 -7.06 18.68 -25.24
C LEU A 437 -7.17 20.20 -25.42
#